data_AF-A0AAX2UK96-F1
#
_entry.id   AF-A0AAX2UK96-F1
#
_cell.length_a   1.000
_cell.length_b   1.000
_cell.length_c   1.000
_cell.angle_alpha   90.00
_cell.angle_beta   90.00
_cell.angle_gamma   90.00
#
_symmetry.space_group_name_H-M   'P 1'
#
loop_
_entity.id
_entity.type
_entity.pdbx_description
1 polymer ?
#
loop_
_entity_poly.entity_id
_entity_poly.type
_entity_poly.pdbx_seq_one_letter_code
_entity_poly.pdbx_strand_id
1 'polypeptide(L)'
;MKSLILPPNEFLDHYVLNVEFCHFANISKNAYKFWKKAEIGRYQGTRIVFLHKNCILEKHQNALKQCTDLSGFVLASAFCSFTTLSPSHLVEKNRSSIYKLLELKELCGVKFVNLKKFYDFLKLDYHQHIYIEKCHFFSPTPLEKRIKITPSLCVGYY
;
A
#
# COMPACT_ATOMS: atom_id res chain seq x y z
N MET A 1 -5.66 5.95 22.81
CA MET A 1 -4.95 5.66 21.55
C MET A 1 -5.70 4.54 20.84
N LYS A 2 -6.07 4.76 19.58
CA LYS A 2 -6.75 3.77 18.75
C LYS A 2 -5.73 3.22 17.75
N SER A 3 -5.54 1.90 17.75
CA SER A 3 -4.63 1.22 16.83
C SER A 3 -5.45 0.29 15.94
N LEU A 4 -5.45 0.56 14.64
CA LEU A 4 -6.19 -0.20 13.64
C LEU A 4 -5.25 -1.11 12.84
N ILE A 5 -5.74 -2.31 12.53
CA ILE A 5 -5.14 -3.13 11.48
C ILE A 5 -5.81 -2.74 10.17
N LEU A 6 -5.03 -2.17 9.26
CA LEU A 6 -5.51 -1.76 7.95
C LEU A 6 -5.74 -3.01 7.09
N PRO A 7 -6.93 -3.16 6.45
CA PRO A 7 -7.15 -4.10 5.36
C PRO A 7 -6.08 -3.94 4.28
N PRO A 8 -5.65 -5.03 3.62
CA PRO A 8 -4.55 -4.96 2.64
C PRO A 8 -4.81 -4.05 1.44
N ASN A 9 -6.08 -3.82 1.09
CA ASN A 9 -6.51 -2.94 0.01
C ASN A 9 -6.91 -1.53 0.48
N GLU A 10 -6.87 -1.23 1.78
CA GLU A 10 -7.20 0.12 2.28
C GLU A 10 -6.10 1.10 1.87
N PHE A 11 -6.49 2.15 1.13
CA PHE A 11 -5.60 3.19 0.68
C PHE A 11 -5.18 4.11 1.84
N LEU A 12 -3.98 4.67 1.72
CA LEU A 12 -3.38 5.52 2.75
C LEU A 12 -3.76 7.01 2.62
N ASP A 13 -4.90 7.32 1.99
CA ASP A 13 -5.38 8.68 1.68
C ASP A 13 -5.46 9.58 2.92
N HIS A 14 -5.91 9.02 4.04
CA HIS A 14 -6.09 9.73 5.29
C HIS A 14 -4.92 9.56 6.26
N TYR A 15 -3.82 9.00 5.79
CA TYR A 15 -2.67 8.62 6.61
C TYR A 15 -1.38 9.29 6.14
N VAL A 16 -0.41 9.39 7.06
CA VAL A 16 0.97 9.75 6.75
C VAL A 16 1.95 8.75 7.36
N LEU A 17 3.11 8.59 6.73
CA LEU A 17 4.15 7.70 7.23
C LEU A 17 4.78 8.30 8.50
N ASN A 18 4.68 7.61 9.64
CA ASN A 18 5.18 8.12 10.93
C ASN A 18 6.69 8.45 10.89
N VAL A 19 7.49 7.65 10.19
CA VAL A 19 8.94 7.87 10.12
C VAL A 19 9.28 9.19 9.40
N GLU A 20 8.58 9.48 8.30
CA GLU A 20 8.71 10.73 7.55
C GLU A 20 8.19 11.91 8.37
N PHE A 21 7.00 11.77 8.96
CA PHE A 21 6.41 12.80 9.80
C PHE A 21 7.30 13.18 10.99
N CYS A 22 7.86 12.19 11.70
CA CYS A 22 8.75 12.45 12.82
C CYS A 22 10.03 13.19 12.41
N HIS A 23 10.52 12.95 11.19
CA HIS A 23 11.66 13.66 10.64
C HIS A 23 11.34 15.14 10.44
N PHE A 24 10.22 15.47 9.78
CA PHE A 24 9.81 16.87 9.57
C PHE A 24 9.38 17.59 10.85
N ALA A 25 8.75 16.88 11.79
CA ALA A 25 8.33 17.45 13.06
C ALA A 25 9.46 17.56 14.10
N ASN A 26 10.65 17.02 13.80
CA ASN A 26 11.78 16.89 14.71
C ASN A 26 11.39 16.30 16.09
N ILE A 27 10.69 15.16 16.06
CA ILE A 27 10.24 14.44 17.25
C ILE A 27 10.73 12.99 17.25
N SER A 28 10.71 12.37 18.43
CA SER A 28 11.01 10.94 18.55
C SER A 28 10.02 10.08 17.75
N LYS A 29 10.50 8.98 17.16
CA LYS A 29 9.68 7.99 16.43
C LYS A 29 8.49 7.45 17.23
N ASN A 30 8.59 7.45 18.57
CA ASN A 30 7.55 6.98 19.48
C ASN A 30 6.73 8.12 20.11
N ALA A 31 6.94 9.38 19.71
CA ALA A 31 6.26 10.54 20.32
C ALA A 31 4.73 10.45 20.23
N TYR A 32 4.20 9.92 19.13
CA TYR A 32 2.76 9.70 18.94
C TYR A 32 2.14 8.83 20.05
N LYS A 33 2.93 7.98 20.73
CA LYS A 33 2.43 7.09 21.78
C LYS A 33 1.90 7.85 23.00
N PHE A 34 2.37 9.08 23.19
CA PHE A 34 2.00 9.92 24.32
C PHE A 34 0.87 10.92 24.00
N TRP A 35 0.33 10.88 22.78
CA TRP A 35 -0.76 11.77 22.39
C TRP A 35 -2.11 11.21 22.84
N LYS A 36 -2.91 12.03 23.54
CA LYS A 36 -4.19 11.61 24.14
C LYS A 36 -5.17 11.00 23.13
N LYS A 37 -5.23 11.52 21.90
CA LYS A 37 -6.16 11.09 20.84
C LYS A 37 -5.43 10.55 19.59
N ALA A 38 -4.26 9.92 19.75
CA ALA A 38 -3.56 9.31 18.63
C ALA A 38 -4.37 8.17 17.98
N GLU A 39 -4.52 8.25 16.67
CA GLU A 39 -5.09 7.22 15.79
C GLU A 39 -4.00 6.72 14.85
N ILE A 40 -3.68 5.44 14.96
CA ILE A 40 -2.62 4.80 14.18
C ILE A 40 -3.15 3.64 13.36
N GLY A 41 -2.61 3.48 12.16
CA GLY A 41 -2.84 2.34 11.27
C GLY A 41 -1.56 1.54 11.08
N ARG A 42 -1.70 0.23 10.94
CA ARG A 42 -0.64 -0.68 10.48
C ARG A 42 -1.25 -1.79 9.65
N TYR A 43 -0.59 -2.22 8.58
CA TYR A 43 -1.00 -3.44 7.89
C TYR A 43 -0.64 -4.66 8.75
N GLN A 44 -1.41 -5.74 8.59
CA GLN A 44 -1.20 -6.99 9.31
C GLN A 44 0.23 -7.51 9.12
N GLY A 45 0.85 -7.97 10.21
CA GLY A 45 2.23 -8.52 10.18
C GLY A 45 3.33 -7.47 10.02
N THR A 46 3.02 -6.16 10.05
CA THR A 46 4.02 -5.10 9.87
C THR A 46 4.18 -4.23 11.13
N ARG A 47 5.38 -3.65 11.29
CA ARG A 47 5.70 -2.67 12.33
C ARG A 47 5.69 -1.23 11.82
N ILE A 48 5.34 -1.05 10.54
CA ILE A 48 5.27 0.27 9.92
C ILE A 48 4.02 0.96 10.41
N VAL A 49 4.21 2.16 10.96
CA VAL A 49 3.15 2.94 11.60
C VAL A 49 2.75 4.07 10.69
N PHE A 50 1.45 4.17 10.47
CA PHE A 50 0.79 5.27 9.79
C PHE A 50 0.01 6.09 10.81
N LEU A 51 0.14 7.41 10.79
CA LEU A 51 -0.64 8.31 11.63
C LEU A 51 -1.83 8.82 10.83
N HIS A 52 -3.03 8.76 11.38
CA HIS A 52 -4.18 9.37 10.73
C HIS A 52 -4.04 10.90 10.76
N LYS A 53 -4.32 11.58 9.65
CA LYS A 53 -4.14 13.03 9.49
C LYS A 53 -4.97 13.86 10.51
N ASN A 54 -6.01 13.26 11.11
CA ASN A 54 -6.93 13.90 12.07
C ASN A 54 -6.34 14.02 13.48
N CYS A 55 -5.37 13.17 13.84
CA CYS A 55 -4.81 13.10 15.18
C CYS A 55 -3.53 13.93 15.33
N ILE A 56 -3.09 14.57 14.23
CA ILE A 56 -1.91 15.43 14.22
C ILE A 56 -2.23 16.72 14.97
N LEU A 57 -1.44 16.98 16.01
CA LEU A 57 -1.56 18.19 16.84
C LEU A 57 -1.35 19.45 15.99
N GLU A 58 -2.06 20.53 16.32
CA GLU A 58 -1.95 21.83 15.63
C GLU A 58 -0.50 22.33 15.51
N LYS A 59 0.30 22.15 16.58
CA LYS A 59 1.73 22.51 16.60
C LYS A 59 2.59 21.79 15.55
N HIS A 60 2.10 20.69 14.96
CA HIS A 60 2.80 19.90 13.96
C HIS A 60 2.17 19.95 12.57
N GLN A 61 1.21 20.85 12.33
CA GLN A 61 0.55 20.99 11.01
C GLN A 61 1.52 21.38 9.89
N ASN A 62 2.58 22.14 10.21
CA ASN A 62 3.62 22.47 9.22
C ASN A 62 4.43 21.24 8.78
N ALA A 63 4.66 20.29 9.68
CA ALA A 63 5.30 19.02 9.34
C ALA A 63 4.37 18.13 8.52
N LEU A 64 3.08 18.13 8.84
CA LEU A 64 2.06 17.39 8.08
C LEU A 64 2.00 17.80 6.61
N LYS A 65 2.07 19.11 6.34
CA LYS A 65 2.07 19.66 4.97
C LYS A 65 3.30 19.28 4.14
N GLN A 66 4.40 18.91 4.81
CA GLN A 66 5.63 18.49 4.15
C GLN A 66 5.68 16.97 3.89
N CYS A 67 4.84 16.19 4.58
CA CYS A 67 4.76 14.75 4.35
C CYS A 67 4.29 14.44 2.93
N THR A 68 4.81 13.35 2.39
CA THR A 68 4.46 12.91 1.05
C THR A 68 3.02 12.41 1.02
N ASP A 69 2.27 12.81 0.00
CA ASP A 69 0.92 12.27 -0.19
C ASP A 69 0.95 10.81 -0.66
N LEU A 70 0.17 9.99 0.05
CA LEU A 70 0.04 8.55 -0.14
C LEU A 70 -1.35 8.16 -0.66
N SER A 71 -2.08 9.11 -1.24
CA SER A 71 -3.40 8.85 -1.81
C SER A 71 -3.35 7.75 -2.88
N GLY A 72 -4.19 6.72 -2.73
CA GLY A 72 -4.25 5.53 -3.58
C GLY A 72 -3.13 4.52 -3.38
N PHE A 73 -2.15 4.80 -2.50
CA PHE A 73 -1.05 3.90 -2.20
C PHE A 73 -1.40 2.94 -1.07
N VAL A 74 -0.81 1.75 -1.14
CA VAL A 74 -0.73 0.77 -0.07
C VAL A 74 0.72 0.37 0.16
N LEU A 75 1.01 -0.24 1.31
CA LEU A 75 2.33 -0.78 1.58
C LEU A 75 2.64 -1.94 0.62
N ALA A 76 3.84 -1.96 0.02
CA ALA A 76 4.20 -2.96 -0.98
C ALA A 76 4.11 -4.40 -0.46
N SER A 77 4.45 -4.64 0.81
CA SER A 77 4.29 -5.95 1.43
C SER A 77 2.83 -6.35 1.57
N ALA A 78 1.95 -5.41 1.91
CA ALA A 78 0.51 -5.65 1.99
C ALA A 78 -0.09 -5.93 0.61
N PHE A 79 0.36 -5.21 -0.43
CA PHE A 79 0.02 -5.48 -1.81
C PHE A 79 0.42 -6.91 -2.24
N CYS A 80 1.64 -7.35 -1.92
CA CYS A 80 2.08 -8.72 -2.21
C CYS A 80 1.24 -9.78 -1.48
N SER A 81 0.93 -9.56 -0.20
CA SER A 81 0.07 -10.46 0.58
C SER A 81 -1.36 -10.50 0.04
N PHE A 82 -1.89 -9.36 -0.40
CA PHE A 82 -3.22 -9.24 -0.99
C PHE A 82 -3.31 -9.95 -2.34
N THR A 83 -2.30 -9.76 -3.19
CA THR A 83 -2.32 -10.20 -4.58
C THR A 83 -1.64 -11.53 -4.84
N THR A 84 -1.16 -12.22 -3.79
CA THR A 84 -0.28 -13.42 -3.87
C THR A 84 1.02 -13.22 -4.68
N LEU A 85 1.32 -11.99 -5.10
CA LEU A 85 2.49 -11.68 -5.92
C LEU A 85 3.77 -11.77 -5.08
N SER A 86 4.75 -12.53 -5.57
CA SER A 86 6.06 -12.59 -4.91
C SER A 86 6.74 -11.21 -4.88
N PRO A 87 7.30 -10.75 -3.73
CA PRO A 87 7.97 -9.46 -3.62
C PRO A 87 9.11 -9.23 -4.59
N SER A 88 9.69 -10.31 -5.14
CA SER A 88 10.74 -10.23 -6.16
C SER A 88 10.28 -9.51 -7.44
N HIS A 89 8.98 -9.50 -7.73
CA HIS A 89 8.39 -8.76 -8.85
C HIS A 89 8.42 -7.24 -8.66
N LEU A 90 8.55 -6.76 -7.41
CA LEU A 90 8.61 -5.34 -7.06
C LEU A 90 10.06 -4.82 -6.97
N VAL A 91 11.03 -5.59 -7.46
CA VAL A 91 12.45 -5.21 -7.50
C VAL A 91 12.88 -4.97 -8.95
N GLU A 92 13.28 -3.74 -9.25
CA GLU A 92 13.60 -3.29 -10.61
C GLU A 92 14.65 -4.16 -11.30
N LYS A 93 15.71 -4.52 -10.57
CA LYS A 93 16.82 -5.34 -11.09
C LYS A 93 16.38 -6.71 -11.62
N ASN A 94 15.24 -7.23 -11.14
CA ASN A 94 14.70 -8.51 -11.58
C ASN A 94 13.96 -8.39 -12.93
N ARG A 95 13.77 -7.17 -13.45
CA ARG A 95 13.19 -6.87 -14.77
C ARG A 95 11.85 -7.58 -15.02
N SER A 96 11.05 -7.72 -13.96
CA SER A 96 9.74 -8.32 -14.09
C SER A 96 8.83 -7.47 -14.98
N SER A 97 8.04 -8.10 -15.85
CA SER A 97 7.11 -7.41 -16.76
C SER A 97 6.09 -6.56 -16.00
N ILE A 98 5.60 -7.05 -14.85
CA ILE A 98 4.63 -6.32 -14.03
C ILE A 98 5.21 -5.07 -13.36
N TYR A 99 6.53 -5.03 -13.12
CA TYR A 99 7.18 -3.86 -12.51
C TYR A 99 6.87 -2.57 -13.28
N LYS A 100 6.82 -2.64 -14.61
CA LYS A 100 6.53 -1.51 -15.50
C LYS A 100 5.05 -1.06 -15.47
N LEU A 101 4.16 -1.90 -14.99
CA LEU A 101 2.72 -1.62 -14.88
C LEU A 101 2.35 -1.01 -13.53
N LEU A 102 3.23 -1.14 -12.54
CA LEU A 102 2.99 -0.66 -11.19
C LEU A 102 3.65 0.70 -10.99
N GLU A 103 2.90 1.65 -10.46
CA GLU A 103 3.49 2.87 -9.92
C GLU A 103 4.00 2.59 -8.51
N LEU A 104 5.32 2.61 -8.38
CA LEU A 104 6.02 2.35 -7.13
C LEU A 104 6.59 3.65 -6.57
N LYS A 105 6.59 3.76 -5.25
CA LYS A 105 7.19 4.88 -4.52
C LYS A 105 7.98 4.36 -3.33
N GLU A 106 9.12 4.95 -3.02
CA GLU A 106 9.92 4.59 -1.85
C GLU A 106 10.14 5.83 -0.97
N LEU A 107 9.83 5.72 0.33
CA LEU A 107 9.95 6.79 1.31
C LEU A 107 10.59 6.24 2.58
N CYS A 108 11.69 6.84 3.03
CA CYS A 108 12.41 6.41 4.24
C CYS A 108 12.72 4.89 4.27
N GLY A 109 13.06 4.29 3.11
CA GLY A 109 13.31 2.85 2.97
C GLY A 109 12.06 1.96 2.99
N VAL A 110 10.87 2.55 2.87
CA VAL A 110 9.58 1.86 2.81
C VAL A 110 9.02 1.97 1.41
N LYS A 111 8.72 0.83 0.78
CA LYS A 111 8.17 0.77 -0.57
C LYS A 111 6.64 0.70 -0.57
N PHE A 112 6.03 1.41 -1.50
CA PHE A 112 4.59 1.53 -1.69
C PHE A 112 4.22 1.20 -3.14
N VAL A 113 2.98 0.75 -3.33
CA VAL A 113 2.38 0.47 -4.63
C VAL A 113 1.11 1.31 -4.75
N ASN A 114 0.92 2.02 -5.86
CA ASN A 114 -0.32 2.73 -6.15
C ASN A 114 -1.40 1.72 -6.57
N LEU A 115 -2.06 1.11 -5.59
CA LEU A 115 -3.09 0.10 -5.84
C LEU A 115 -4.31 0.71 -6.54
N LYS A 116 -4.66 1.97 -6.23
CA LYS A 116 -5.76 2.67 -6.92
C LYS A 116 -5.51 2.75 -8.42
N LYS A 117 -4.33 3.20 -8.85
CA LYS A 117 -3.97 3.24 -10.28
C LYS A 117 -3.92 1.84 -10.90
N PHE A 118 -3.54 0.82 -10.14
CA PHE A 118 -3.58 -0.55 -10.61
C PHE A 118 -5.02 -1.05 -10.85
N TYR A 119 -5.97 -0.74 -9.96
CA TYR A 119 -7.39 -0.97 -10.23
C TYR A 119 -7.90 -0.20 -11.44
N ASP A 120 -7.53 1.08 -11.57
CA ASP A 120 -7.92 1.93 -12.71
C ASP A 120 -7.40 1.33 -14.04
N PHE A 121 -6.17 0.82 -14.05
CA PHE A 121 -5.58 0.10 -15.19
C PHE A 121 -6.37 -1.17 -15.54
N LEU A 122 -6.84 -1.91 -14.53
CA LEU A 122 -7.66 -3.12 -14.71
C LEU A 122 -9.13 -2.82 -15.03
N LYS A 123 -9.58 -1.56 -14.89
CA LYS A 123 -10.98 -1.15 -14.96
C LYS A 123 -11.87 -1.92 -13.99
N LEU A 124 -11.37 -2.14 -12.77
CA LEU A 124 -12.09 -2.82 -11.69
C LEU A 124 -12.53 -1.83 -10.61
N ASP A 125 -13.60 -2.19 -9.92
CA ASP A 125 -14.02 -1.51 -8.69
C ASP A 125 -13.04 -1.80 -7.53
N TYR A 126 -12.85 -0.82 -6.63
CA TYR A 126 -11.85 -0.89 -5.57
C TYR A 126 -12.18 -1.88 -4.44
N HIS A 127 -13.42 -2.41 -4.40
CA HIS A 127 -13.85 -3.41 -3.43
C HIS A 127 -13.54 -4.85 -3.86
N GLN A 128 -13.08 -5.06 -5.11
CA GLN A 128 -12.73 -6.39 -5.60
C GLN A 128 -11.48 -6.93 -4.92
N HIS A 129 -11.47 -8.20 -4.54
CA HIS A 129 -10.25 -8.86 -4.12
C HIS A 129 -9.50 -9.37 -5.35
N ILE A 130 -8.29 -8.87 -5.61
CA ILE A 130 -7.48 -9.27 -6.77
C ILE A 130 -6.32 -10.19 -6.36
N TYR A 131 -6.05 -11.22 -7.16
CA TYR A 131 -4.86 -12.07 -7.04
C TYR A 131 -4.12 -12.16 -8.39
N ILE A 132 -2.81 -12.37 -8.34
CA ILE A 132 -1.92 -12.32 -9.50
C ILE A 132 -1.14 -13.62 -9.57
N GLU A 133 -1.33 -14.34 -10.68
CA GLU A 133 -0.64 -15.59 -10.96
C GLU A 133 -0.21 -15.68 -12.41
N LYS A 134 0.57 -16.72 -12.74
CA LYS A 134 0.84 -17.03 -14.15
C LYS A 134 -0.46 -17.48 -14.82
N CYS A 135 -0.70 -17.02 -16.05
CA CYS A 135 -1.93 -17.30 -16.78
C CYS A 135 -2.22 -18.80 -16.95
N HIS A 136 -1.21 -19.65 -16.95
CA HIS A 136 -1.39 -21.11 -17.08
C HIS A 136 -1.89 -21.79 -15.79
N PHE A 137 -1.94 -21.10 -14.65
CA PHE A 137 -2.53 -21.64 -13.41
C PHE A 137 -4.05 -21.45 -13.34
N PHE A 138 -4.59 -20.49 -14.10
CA PHE A 138 -6.02 -20.24 -14.16
C PHE A 138 -6.76 -21.39 -14.83
N SER A 139 -7.87 -21.83 -14.21
CA SER A 139 -8.65 -22.96 -14.70
C SER A 139 -9.25 -22.71 -16.09
N PRO A 140 -9.11 -23.65 -17.04
CA PRO A 140 -9.79 -23.58 -18.32
C PRO A 140 -11.28 -23.97 -18.22
N THR A 141 -11.65 -24.82 -17.24
CA THR A 141 -13.01 -25.35 -17.07
C THR A 141 -13.33 -25.61 -15.58
N PRO A 142 -14.29 -24.89 -14.97
CA PRO A 142 -14.98 -23.73 -15.53
C PRO A 142 -13.98 -22.61 -15.84
N LEU A 143 -14.26 -21.83 -16.88
CA LEU A 143 -13.38 -20.75 -17.30
C LEU A 143 -13.28 -19.71 -16.19
N GLU A 144 -12.10 -19.63 -15.58
CA GLU A 144 -11.84 -18.70 -14.48
C GLU A 144 -11.75 -17.26 -14.99
N LYS A 145 -12.44 -16.34 -14.31
CA LYS A 145 -12.49 -14.92 -14.66
C LYS A 145 -11.10 -14.30 -14.47
N ARG A 146 -10.51 -13.80 -15.55
CA ARG A 146 -9.16 -13.24 -15.52
C ARG A 146 -8.95 -12.08 -16.48
N ILE A 147 -8.00 -11.21 -16.13
CA ILE A 147 -7.49 -10.15 -16.99
C ILE A 147 -6.01 -10.44 -17.25
N LYS A 148 -5.63 -10.64 -18.50
CA LYS A 148 -4.21 -10.82 -18.87
C LYS A 148 -3.50 -9.47 -18.84
N ILE A 149 -2.47 -9.35 -18.00
CA ILE A 149 -1.74 -8.08 -17.80
C ILE A 149 -0.34 -8.09 -18.44
N THR A 150 0.26 -9.27 -18.60
CA THR A 150 1.56 -9.43 -19.27
C THR A 150 1.53 -10.69 -20.13
N PRO A 151 2.58 -11.02 -20.92
CA PRO A 151 2.59 -12.26 -21.70
C PRO A 151 2.34 -13.53 -20.86
N SER A 152 2.77 -13.54 -19.60
CA SER A 152 2.70 -14.70 -18.71
C SER A 152 1.87 -14.51 -17.44
N LEU A 153 1.52 -13.28 -17.04
CA LEU A 153 0.76 -13.00 -15.81
C LEU A 153 -0.68 -12.57 -16.09
N CYS A 154 -1.58 -13.07 -15.26
CA CYS A 154 -3.01 -12.79 -15.28
C CYS A 154 -3.47 -12.37 -13.87
N VAL A 155 -4.49 -11.54 -13.82
CA VAL A 155 -5.17 -11.09 -12.60
C VAL A 155 -6.52 -11.77 -12.51
N GLY A 156 -6.76 -12.52 -11.44
CA GLY A 156 -8.08 -13.01 -11.06
C GLY A 156 -8.69 -12.10 -10.01
N TYR A 157 -10.02 -12.16 -9.87
CA TYR A 157 -10.73 -11.29 -8.93
C TYR A 157 -12.11 -11.82 -8.56
N TYR A 158 -12.56 -11.49 -7.35
CA TYR A 158 -13.87 -11.84 -6.80
C TYR A 158 -14.40 -10.80 -5.80
#